data_AF-A0A6V7H4H9-F1
#
_entry.id   AF-A0A6V7H4H9-F1
#
_cell.length_a   1.000
_cell.length_b   1.000
_cell.length_c   1.000
_cell.angle_alpha   90.00
_cell.angle_beta   90.00
_cell.angle_gamma   90.00
#
_symmetry.space_group_name_H-M   'P 1'
#
loop_
_entity.id
_entity.type
_entity.pdbx_description
1 polymer ?
#
loop_
_entity_poly.entity_id
_entity_poly.type
_entity_poly.pdbx_seq_one_letter_code
_entity_poly.pdbx_strand_id
1 'polypeptide(L)'
;YSGFGSIDSRSSALLNSAYFVYKVWILTTMYIFAITVFADIYVNRGDLSISTDDGCIFAGIFVIIYKAMNFQFHGKEIRNLLDDILKCIDNLCEFSEVEYVKELIDKYYKRQRIFFIGFSVLGFTLAIVLLLFSPMENGLPIRAQYPFNTTASPSHEISFAIEISAISGGLVGLIGIDSISSVICVLLTQLFDMLNASFENCTNETDENHEYSLQREEIEQYVSPSLQDMSSISSAVNTYVQRLQQVVQHEHVRSDAFEYFDHLPDWLSGYCGKT
;
A
#
# COMPACT_ATOMS: atom_id res chain seq x y z
N TYR A 1 -10.81 -3.80 -10.52
CA TYR A 1 -10.93 -2.36 -10.78
C TYR A 1 -11.69 -1.73 -9.62
N SER A 2 -10.95 -1.36 -8.58
CA SER A 2 -11.49 -0.99 -7.27
C SER A 2 -11.12 0.46 -7.01
N GLY A 3 -12.08 1.39 -7.10
CA GLY A 3 -12.10 2.69 -6.41
C GLY A 3 -10.92 3.68 -6.51
N PHE A 4 -9.80 3.37 -7.16
CA PHE A 4 -8.55 4.17 -7.10
C PHE A 4 -7.95 4.54 -8.46
N GLY A 5 -8.50 4.00 -9.55
CA GLY A 5 -8.08 4.32 -10.92
C GLY A 5 -8.86 5.49 -11.51
N SER A 6 -8.19 6.37 -12.26
CA SER A 6 -8.86 7.40 -13.06
C SER A 6 -9.84 6.73 -14.01
N ILE A 7 -11.09 7.19 -13.97
CA ILE A 7 -12.12 6.73 -14.88
C ILE A 7 -11.76 7.23 -16.28
N ASP A 8 -11.91 6.33 -17.25
CA ASP A 8 -11.56 6.51 -18.64
C ASP A 8 -12.13 7.83 -19.22
N SER A 9 -11.38 8.50 -20.09
CA SER A 9 -11.67 9.88 -20.56
C SER A 9 -12.99 10.03 -21.32
N ARG A 10 -13.61 8.90 -21.71
CA ARG A 10 -14.92 8.81 -22.36
C ARG A 10 -16.11 8.94 -21.40
N SER A 11 -15.85 8.93 -20.09
CA SER A 11 -16.82 9.12 -19.02
C SER A 11 -17.36 10.54 -19.01
N SER A 12 -18.67 10.69 -18.78
CA SER A 12 -19.31 12.00 -18.60
C SER A 12 -18.61 12.80 -17.48
N ALA A 13 -18.44 14.11 -17.65
CA ALA A 13 -17.79 14.98 -16.66
C ALA A 13 -18.40 14.85 -15.24
N LEU A 14 -19.70 14.53 -15.16
CA LEU A 14 -20.41 14.28 -13.91
C LEU A 14 -19.88 13.05 -13.16
N LEU A 15 -19.54 11.98 -13.85
CA LEU A 15 -19.10 10.73 -13.24
C LEU A 15 -17.65 10.84 -12.73
N ASN A 16 -16.80 11.57 -13.44
CA ASN A 16 -15.46 11.92 -12.97
C ASN A 16 -15.52 12.84 -11.73
N SER A 17 -16.42 13.82 -11.73
CA SER A 17 -16.66 14.70 -10.58
C SER A 17 -17.18 13.92 -9.37
N ALA A 18 -18.18 13.06 -9.56
CA ALA A 18 -18.76 12.26 -8.49
C ALA A 18 -17.71 11.31 -7.87
N TYR A 19 -16.87 10.70 -8.69
CA TYR A 19 -15.78 9.85 -8.23
C TYR A 19 -14.72 10.62 -7.45
N PHE A 20 -14.35 11.83 -7.89
CA PHE A 20 -13.44 12.70 -7.15
C PHE A 20 -14.01 13.07 -5.77
N VAL A 21 -15.28 13.47 -5.71
CA VAL A 21 -15.98 13.77 -4.45
C VAL A 21 -16.00 12.55 -3.53
N TYR A 22 -16.33 11.37 -4.06
CA TYR A 22 -16.32 10.11 -3.31
C TYR A 22 -14.95 9.80 -2.70
N LYS A 23 -13.88 9.96 -3.48
CA LYS A 23 -12.51 9.72 -3.02
C LYS A 23 -12.10 10.67 -1.89
N VAL A 24 -12.39 11.96 -2.04
CA VAL A 24 -12.12 12.97 -0.98
C VAL A 24 -12.95 12.67 0.26
N TRP A 25 -14.23 12.30 0.08
CA TRP A 25 -15.12 11.93 1.17
C TRP A 25 -14.59 10.75 1.99
N ILE A 26 -14.24 9.62 1.35
CA ILE A 26 -13.71 8.44 2.03
C ILE A 26 -12.41 8.77 2.79
N LEU A 27 -11.49 9.52 2.18
CA LEU A 27 -10.25 9.89 2.87
C LEU A 27 -10.52 10.80 4.08
N THR A 28 -11.50 11.69 3.96
CA THR A 28 -11.93 12.57 5.06
C THR A 28 -12.55 11.77 6.20
N THR A 29 -13.44 10.81 5.91
CA THR A 29 -14.06 9.97 6.95
C THR A 29 -13.04 9.10 7.67
N MET A 30 -12.07 8.55 6.94
CA MET A 30 -10.95 7.82 7.55
C MET A 30 -10.09 8.70 8.47
N TYR A 31 -9.83 9.95 8.09
CA TYR A 31 -9.05 10.88 8.91
C TYR A 31 -9.79 11.29 10.18
N ILE A 32 -11.10 11.57 10.07
CA ILE A 32 -11.96 11.84 11.23
C ILE A 32 -11.93 10.64 12.19
N PHE A 33 -12.08 9.43 11.65
CA PHE A 33 -12.05 8.22 12.45
C PHE A 33 -10.70 7.98 13.15
N ALA A 34 -9.58 8.25 12.46
CA ALA A 34 -8.25 8.18 13.06
C ALA A 34 -8.09 9.17 14.23
N ILE A 35 -8.63 10.39 14.11
CA ILE A 35 -8.59 11.38 15.19
C ILE A 35 -9.43 10.93 16.39
N THR A 36 -10.62 10.34 16.16
CA THR A 36 -11.49 9.89 17.26
C THR A 36 -10.88 8.72 18.03
N VAL A 37 -10.23 7.78 17.34
CA VAL A 37 -9.48 6.68 17.99
C VAL A 37 -8.26 7.24 18.74
N PHE A 38 -7.52 8.18 18.15
CA PHE A 38 -6.39 8.82 18.82
C PHE A 38 -6.80 9.57 20.10
N ALA A 39 -7.94 10.25 20.06
CA ALA A 39 -8.50 10.93 21.23
C ALA A 39 -8.87 9.92 22.34
N ASP A 40 -9.42 8.75 21.97
CA ASP A 40 -9.74 7.69 22.92
C ASP A 40 -8.48 7.14 23.62
N ILE A 41 -7.44 6.81 22.83
CA ILE A 41 -6.13 6.38 23.35
C ILE A 41 -5.55 7.42 24.32
N TYR A 42 -5.66 8.71 23.99
CA TYR A 42 -5.14 9.78 24.83
C TYR A 42 -5.85 9.87 26.18
N VAL A 43 -7.18 9.70 26.20
CA VAL A 43 -7.99 9.71 27.43
C VAL A 43 -7.73 8.44 28.26
N ASN A 44 -7.60 7.29 27.61
CA ASN A 44 -7.46 5.99 28.25
C ASN A 44 -5.99 5.56 28.46
N ARG A 45 -5.04 6.49 28.37
CA ARG A 45 -3.59 6.20 28.47
C ARG A 45 -3.16 5.55 29.79
N GLY A 46 -3.97 5.67 30.84
CA GLY A 46 -3.73 5.03 32.14
C GLY A 46 -4.04 3.53 32.16
N ASP A 47 -4.84 3.03 31.22
CA ASP A 47 -5.14 1.61 31.06
C ASP A 47 -4.36 1.06 29.86
N LEU A 48 -3.23 0.42 30.16
CA LEU A 48 -2.33 -0.11 29.15
C LEU A 48 -3.00 -1.14 28.24
N SER A 49 -3.96 -1.92 28.76
CA SER A 49 -4.64 -2.95 27.98
C SER A 49 -5.52 -2.33 26.90
N ILE A 50 -6.31 -1.33 27.26
CA ILE A 50 -7.21 -0.61 26.34
C ILE A 50 -6.38 0.19 25.33
N SER A 51 -5.37 0.92 25.83
CA SER A 51 -4.49 1.72 24.98
C SER A 51 -3.72 0.90 23.93
N THR A 52 -3.39 -0.37 24.21
CA THR A 52 -2.67 -1.23 23.26
C THR A 52 -3.60 -1.75 22.17
N ASP A 53 -4.83 -2.15 22.52
CA ASP A 53 -5.83 -2.64 21.57
C ASP A 53 -6.22 -1.52 20.59
N ASP A 54 -6.60 -0.36 21.11
CA ASP A 54 -6.94 0.82 20.30
C ASP A 54 -5.73 1.33 19.51
N GLY A 55 -4.53 1.24 20.11
CA GLY A 55 -3.27 1.57 19.45
C GLY A 55 -3.00 0.74 18.20
N CYS A 56 -3.34 -0.55 18.21
CA CYS A 56 -3.22 -1.44 17.06
C CYS A 56 -4.15 -1.01 15.92
N ILE A 57 -5.42 -0.71 16.26
CA ILE A 57 -6.41 -0.22 15.30
C ILE A 57 -5.96 1.12 14.70
N PHE A 58 -5.51 2.05 15.55
CA PHE A 58 -5.00 3.35 15.12
C PHE A 58 -3.82 3.22 14.15
N ALA A 59 -2.82 2.39 14.49
CA ALA A 59 -1.66 2.14 13.64
C ALA A 59 -2.09 1.55 12.29
N GLY A 60 -3.03 0.61 12.29
CA GLY A 60 -3.60 0.03 11.07
C GLY A 60 -4.23 1.10 10.16
N ILE A 61 -5.10 1.95 10.72
CA ILE A 61 -5.74 3.05 9.97
C ILE A 61 -4.69 4.02 9.44
N PHE A 62 -3.71 4.40 10.27
CA PHE A 62 -2.64 5.32 9.90
C PHE A 62 -1.83 4.81 8.71
N VAL A 63 -1.47 3.52 8.71
CA VAL A 63 -0.77 2.87 7.59
C VAL A 63 -1.60 2.94 6.30
N ILE A 64 -2.91 2.71 6.38
CA ILE A 64 -3.79 2.77 5.21
C ILE A 64 -3.89 4.21 4.68
N ILE A 65 -4.07 5.20 5.57
CA ILE A 65 -4.09 6.63 5.19
C ILE A 65 -2.78 7.01 4.51
N TYR A 66 -1.65 6.62 5.11
CA TYR A 66 -0.32 6.90 4.58
C TYR A 66 -0.11 6.27 3.19
N LYS A 67 -0.46 4.98 3.02
CA LYS A 67 -0.42 4.30 1.71
C LYS A 67 -1.33 5.00 0.69
N ALA A 68 -2.54 5.37 1.09
CA ALA A 68 -3.49 6.08 0.25
C ALA A 68 -2.94 7.44 -0.21
N MET A 69 -2.40 8.26 0.71
CA MET A 69 -1.80 9.55 0.37
C MET A 69 -0.62 9.39 -0.59
N ASN A 70 0.28 8.44 -0.33
CA ASN A 70 1.42 8.18 -1.21
C ASN A 70 0.99 7.72 -2.60
N PHE A 71 0.02 6.81 -2.68
CA PHE A 71 -0.52 6.34 -3.94
C PHE A 71 -1.22 7.47 -4.72
N GLN A 72 -1.89 8.39 -4.02
CA GLN A 72 -2.50 9.55 -4.66
C GLN A 72 -1.45 10.54 -5.18
N PHE A 73 -0.39 10.78 -4.42
CA PHE A 73 0.68 11.72 -4.78
C PHE A 73 1.50 11.22 -5.97
N HIS A 74 1.91 9.94 -5.94
CA HIS A 74 2.72 9.32 -7.00
C HIS A 74 1.87 8.62 -8.07
N GLY A 75 0.55 8.81 -8.06
CA GLY A 75 -0.35 8.07 -8.94
C GLY A 75 -0.19 8.34 -10.43
N LYS A 76 0.51 9.41 -10.82
CA LYS A 76 0.90 9.66 -12.23
C LYS A 76 2.13 8.83 -12.60
N GLU A 77 3.15 8.84 -11.75
CA GLU A 77 4.39 8.08 -11.95
C GLU A 77 4.12 6.57 -11.97
N ILE A 78 3.26 6.07 -11.06
CA ILE A 78 2.86 4.66 -11.04
C ILE A 78 2.17 4.24 -12.34
N ARG A 79 1.36 5.11 -12.94
CA ARG A 79 0.70 4.84 -14.22
C ARG A 79 1.68 4.81 -15.37
N ASN A 80 2.54 5.83 -15.45
CA ASN A 80 3.58 5.88 -16.47
C ASN A 80 4.46 4.63 -16.39
N LEU A 81 4.89 4.25 -15.18
CA LEU A 81 5.65 3.03 -14.95
C LEU A 81 4.92 1.78 -15.44
N LEU A 82 3.63 1.65 -15.12
CA LEU A 82 2.82 0.51 -15.56
C LEU A 82 2.70 0.47 -17.09
N ASP A 83 2.45 1.62 -17.72
CA ASP A 83 2.34 1.74 -19.18
C ASP A 83 3.67 1.41 -19.87
N ASP A 84 4.80 1.87 -19.31
CA ASP A 84 6.15 1.58 -19.82
C ASP A 84 6.48 0.08 -19.72
N ILE A 85 6.15 -0.56 -18.58
CA ILE A 85 6.34 -2.01 -18.40
C ILE A 85 5.47 -2.80 -19.38
N LEU A 86 4.19 -2.44 -19.51
CA LEU A 86 3.27 -3.15 -20.42
C LEU A 86 3.71 -3.01 -21.87
N LYS A 87 4.11 -1.81 -22.30
CA LYS A 87 4.65 -1.59 -23.64
C LYS A 87 5.92 -2.39 -23.88
N CYS A 88 6.80 -2.50 -22.87
CA CYS A 88 8.01 -3.32 -22.96
C CYS A 88 7.67 -4.81 -23.15
N ILE A 89 6.73 -5.33 -22.36
CA ILE A 89 6.25 -6.71 -22.47
C ILE A 89 5.61 -6.98 -23.83
N ASP A 90 4.79 -6.06 -24.34
CA ASP A 90 4.13 -6.23 -25.66
C ASP A 90 5.17 -6.30 -26.78
N ASN A 91 6.18 -5.42 -26.78
CA ASN A 91 7.27 -5.47 -27.74
C ASN A 91 8.03 -6.81 -27.65
N LEU A 92 8.39 -7.25 -26.43
CA LEU A 92 9.07 -8.54 -26.21
C LEU A 92 8.23 -9.73 -26.70
N CYS A 93 6.91 -9.69 -26.49
CA CYS A 93 6.00 -10.73 -26.98
C CYS A 93 5.90 -10.76 -28.52
N GLU A 94 5.98 -9.61 -29.19
CA GLU A 94 5.98 -9.52 -30.66
C GLU A 94 7.24 -10.18 -31.25
N PHE A 95 8.40 -10.00 -30.60
CA PHE A 95 9.66 -10.62 -31.05
C PHE A 95 9.79 -12.08 -30.67
N SER A 96 9.14 -12.52 -29.60
CA SER A 96 9.15 -13.93 -29.20
C SER A 96 8.01 -14.69 -29.90
N GLU A 97 8.28 -15.30 -31.05
CA GLU A 97 7.35 -16.28 -31.67
C GLU A 97 7.19 -17.58 -30.83
N VAL A 98 7.63 -17.58 -29.58
CA VAL A 98 7.95 -18.78 -28.82
C VAL A 98 6.81 -19.13 -27.86
N GLU A 99 6.29 -20.35 -28.00
CA GLU A 99 5.26 -20.96 -27.15
C GLU A 99 5.61 -20.91 -25.64
N TYR A 100 6.90 -20.88 -25.33
CA TYR A 100 7.47 -20.69 -23.99
C TYR A 100 6.98 -19.41 -23.30
N VAL A 101 6.89 -18.28 -24.00
CA VAL A 101 6.48 -16.98 -23.40
C VAL A 101 5.02 -17.02 -22.96
N LYS A 102 4.16 -17.70 -23.74
CA LYS A 102 2.75 -17.89 -23.37
C LYS A 102 2.60 -18.73 -22.11
N GLU A 103 3.40 -19.80 -21.95
CA GLU A 103 3.40 -20.63 -20.75
C GLU A 103 3.86 -19.84 -19.51
N LEU A 104 4.89 -19.00 -19.68
CA LEU A 104 5.37 -18.12 -18.61
C LEU A 104 4.27 -17.16 -18.16
N ILE A 105 3.62 -16.46 -19.10
CA ILE A 105 2.53 -15.50 -18.79
C ILE A 105 1.37 -16.20 -18.06
N ASP A 106 0.94 -17.39 -18.51
CA ASP A 106 -0.15 -18.13 -17.85
C ASP A 106 0.22 -18.52 -16.40
N LYS A 107 1.46 -18.97 -16.17
CA LYS A 107 1.96 -19.31 -14.82
C LYS A 107 1.90 -18.11 -13.88
N TYR A 108 2.35 -16.95 -14.35
CA TYR A 108 2.36 -15.72 -13.58
C TYR A 108 0.95 -15.17 -13.33
N TYR A 109 0.07 -15.24 -14.32
CA TYR A 109 -1.33 -14.85 -14.19
C TYR A 109 -2.07 -15.71 -13.16
N LYS A 110 -1.88 -17.04 -13.20
CA LYS A 110 -2.42 -17.97 -12.18
C LYS A 110 -1.89 -17.63 -10.79
N ARG A 111 -0.59 -17.38 -10.66
CA ARG A 111 0.03 -16.99 -9.39
C ARG A 111 -0.57 -15.68 -8.85
N GLN A 112 -0.73 -14.68 -9.70
CA GLN A 112 -1.34 -13.40 -9.34
C GLN A 112 -2.78 -13.55 -8.84
N ARG A 113 -3.58 -14.36 -9.55
CA ARG A 113 -4.96 -14.63 -9.14
C ARG A 113 -5.03 -15.27 -7.76
N ILE A 114 -4.12 -16.20 -7.44
CA ILE A 114 -4.06 -16.83 -6.12
C ILE A 114 -3.73 -15.79 -5.04
N PHE A 115 -2.73 -14.93 -5.27
CA PHE A 115 -2.38 -13.86 -4.33
C PHE A 115 -3.56 -12.89 -4.11
N PHE A 116 -4.21 -12.44 -5.18
CA PHE A 116 -5.34 -11.53 -5.10
C PHE A 116 -6.52 -12.12 -4.31
N ILE A 117 -6.85 -13.40 -4.55
CA ILE A 117 -7.90 -14.11 -3.79
C ILE A 117 -7.49 -14.23 -2.33
N GLY A 118 -6.23 -14.60 -2.05
CA GLY A 118 -5.71 -14.71 -0.69
C GLY A 118 -5.81 -13.40 0.08
N PHE A 119 -5.35 -12.29 -0.49
CA PHE A 119 -5.47 -10.95 0.11
C PHE A 119 -6.93 -10.54 0.31
N SER A 120 -7.80 -10.86 -0.64
CA SER A 120 -9.23 -10.57 -0.52
C SER A 120 -9.85 -11.33 0.65
N VAL A 121 -9.60 -12.63 0.77
CA VAL A 121 -10.12 -13.46 1.86
C VAL A 121 -9.60 -12.98 3.21
N LEU A 122 -8.32 -12.65 3.31
CA LEU A 122 -7.73 -12.07 4.52
C LEU A 122 -8.40 -10.75 4.89
N GLY A 123 -8.59 -9.85 3.91
CA GLY A 123 -9.28 -8.59 4.11
C GLY A 123 -10.73 -8.77 4.59
N PHE A 124 -11.51 -9.64 3.95
CA PHE A 124 -12.88 -9.93 4.38
C PHE A 124 -12.93 -10.55 5.78
N THR A 125 -11.97 -11.42 6.11
CA THR A 125 -11.87 -12.03 7.45
C THR A 125 -11.59 -10.98 8.50
N LEU A 126 -10.66 -10.05 8.24
CA LEU A 126 -10.38 -8.92 9.12
C LEU A 126 -11.61 -8.03 9.31
N ALA A 127 -12.37 -7.76 8.24
CA ALA A 127 -13.62 -6.99 8.33
C ALA A 127 -14.63 -7.65 9.27
N ILE A 128 -14.82 -8.97 9.12
CA ILE A 128 -15.75 -9.74 9.94
C ILE A 128 -15.30 -9.76 11.41
N VAL A 129 -14.00 -9.94 11.66
CA VAL A 129 -13.44 -9.92 13.01
C VAL A 129 -13.68 -8.55 13.67
N LEU A 130 -13.36 -7.46 12.98
CA LEU A 130 -13.56 -6.10 13.50
C LEU A 130 -15.04 -5.78 13.75
N LEU A 131 -15.95 -6.27 12.91
CA LEU A 131 -17.38 -5.96 13.05
C LEU A 131 -18.12 -6.85 14.07
N LEU A 132 -17.72 -8.12 14.22
CA LEU A 132 -18.45 -9.09 15.05
C LEU A 132 -17.77 -9.43 16.38
N PHE A 133 -16.44 -9.34 16.45
CA PHE A 133 -15.66 -9.76 17.62
C PHE A 133 -15.06 -8.61 18.41
N SER A 134 -15.13 -7.39 17.88
CA SER A 134 -14.72 -6.21 18.62
C SER A 134 -15.70 -5.96 19.78
N PRO A 135 -15.21 -5.76 21.02
CA PRO A 135 -16.05 -5.51 22.18
C PRO A 135 -16.85 -4.22 21.95
N MET A 136 -18.17 -4.35 21.78
CA MET A 136 -19.04 -3.21 21.56
C MET A 136 -19.18 -2.41 22.85
N GLU A 137 -18.58 -1.23 22.90
CA GLU A 137 -18.80 -0.27 23.96
C GLU A 137 -19.81 0.77 23.48
N ASN A 138 -20.95 0.87 24.17
CA ASN A 138 -22.08 1.72 23.79
C ASN A 138 -22.77 1.38 22.46
N GLY A 139 -22.58 0.15 21.94
CA GLY A 139 -23.24 -0.32 20.71
C GLY A 139 -22.51 0.00 19.41
N LEU A 140 -21.31 0.60 19.48
CA LEU A 140 -20.43 0.85 18.34
C LEU A 140 -19.42 -0.30 18.18
N PRO A 141 -19.09 -0.72 16.93
CA PRO A 141 -18.11 -1.76 16.68
C PRO A 141 -16.72 -1.43 17.23
N ILE A 142 -16.29 -0.17 17.16
CA ILE A 142 -14.98 0.26 17.65
C ILE A 142 -15.17 1.32 18.72
N ARG A 143 -14.49 1.14 19.85
CA ARG A 143 -14.44 2.14 20.92
C ARG A 143 -13.73 3.39 20.39
N ALA A 144 -14.44 4.52 20.37
CA ALA A 144 -13.87 5.80 19.96
C ALA A 144 -14.54 6.96 20.70
N GLN A 145 -13.74 7.99 20.99
CA GLN A 145 -14.22 9.20 21.67
C GLN A 145 -14.75 10.20 20.64
N TYR A 146 -16.07 10.35 20.59
CA TYR A 146 -16.73 11.36 19.77
C TYR A 146 -16.97 12.67 20.53
N PRO A 147 -16.91 13.84 19.87
CA PRO A 147 -17.16 15.13 20.50
C PRO A 147 -18.65 15.39 20.81
N PHE A 148 -19.53 14.44 20.50
CA PHE A 148 -20.96 14.50 20.71
C PHE A 148 -21.44 13.25 21.45
N ASN A 149 -22.60 13.36 22.12
CA ASN A 149 -23.13 12.25 22.88
C ASN A 149 -23.65 11.14 21.94
N THR A 150 -22.96 10.00 21.92
CA THR A 150 -23.30 8.82 21.10
C THR A 150 -24.40 7.96 21.70
N THR A 151 -24.83 8.20 22.95
CA THR A 151 -25.90 7.42 23.60
C THR A 151 -27.31 7.84 23.18
N ALA A 152 -27.46 8.99 22.49
CA ALA A 152 -28.73 9.49 22.02
C ALA A 152 -28.86 9.41 20.49
N SER A 153 -30.02 8.97 20.00
CA SER A 153 -30.39 9.14 18.59
C SER A 153 -30.60 10.64 18.29
N PRO A 154 -30.13 11.17 17.13
CA PRO A 154 -29.62 10.49 15.93
C PRO A 154 -28.08 10.29 15.89
N SER A 155 -27.35 10.83 16.87
CA SER A 155 -25.88 10.86 16.87
C SER A 155 -25.24 9.45 16.82
N HIS A 156 -25.87 8.47 17.48
CA HIS A 156 -25.43 7.07 17.44
C HIS A 156 -25.34 6.52 16.01
N GLU A 157 -26.41 6.70 15.22
CA GLU A 157 -26.52 6.17 13.85
C GLU A 157 -25.50 6.83 12.93
N ILE A 158 -25.23 8.13 13.14
CA ILE A 158 -24.23 8.89 12.38
C ILE A 158 -22.82 8.35 12.66
N SER A 159 -22.45 8.15 13.94
CA SER A 159 -21.17 7.53 14.30
C SER A 159 -21.00 6.16 13.67
N PHE A 160 -22.03 5.31 13.80
CA PHE A 160 -22.01 3.97 13.22
C PHE A 160 -21.82 3.99 11.70
N ALA A 161 -22.50 4.90 11.00
CA ALA A 161 -22.34 5.06 9.55
C ALA A 161 -20.94 5.55 9.16
N ILE A 162 -20.34 6.46 9.94
CA ILE A 162 -18.98 6.96 9.73
C ILE A 162 -17.96 5.83 9.93
N GLU A 163 -18.08 5.04 11.00
CA GLU A 163 -17.18 3.91 11.28
C GLU A 163 -17.25 2.86 10.18
N ILE A 164 -18.45 2.41 9.81
CA ILE A 164 -18.61 1.44 8.73
C ILE A 164 -18.02 1.97 7.42
N SER A 165 -18.26 3.25 7.11
CA SER A 165 -17.72 3.87 5.90
C SER A 165 -16.19 3.96 5.92
N ALA A 166 -15.61 4.30 7.07
CA ALA A 166 -14.16 4.41 7.25
C ALA A 166 -13.48 3.02 7.20
N ILE A 167 -14.03 2.01 7.88
CA ILE A 167 -13.51 0.64 7.89
C ILE A 167 -13.62 0.01 6.50
N SER A 168 -14.81 0.08 5.87
CA SER A 168 -15.01 -0.49 4.53
C SER A 168 -14.17 0.24 3.47
N GLY A 169 -14.14 1.57 3.50
CA GLY A 169 -13.31 2.39 2.61
C GLY A 169 -11.82 2.11 2.79
N GLY A 170 -11.36 2.02 4.04
CA GLY A 170 -9.98 1.69 4.38
C GLY A 170 -9.58 0.30 3.90
N LEU A 171 -10.43 -0.70 4.11
CA LEU A 171 -10.15 -2.07 3.67
C LEU A 171 -10.11 -2.20 2.14
N VAL A 172 -11.06 -1.60 1.44
CA VAL A 172 -11.07 -1.56 -0.03
C VAL A 172 -9.82 -0.83 -0.55
N GLY A 173 -9.43 0.27 0.10
CA GLY A 173 -8.21 1.01 -0.20
C GLY A 173 -6.95 0.17 -0.01
N LEU A 174 -6.84 -0.53 1.12
CA LEU A 174 -5.72 -1.42 1.44
C LEU A 174 -5.58 -2.53 0.39
N ILE A 175 -6.65 -3.29 0.14
CA ILE A 175 -6.67 -4.37 -0.85
C ILE A 175 -6.31 -3.80 -2.23
N GLY A 176 -6.87 -2.66 -2.61
CA GLY A 176 -6.63 -2.04 -3.91
C GLY A 176 -5.17 -1.64 -4.11
N ILE A 177 -4.58 -0.90 -3.15
CA ILE A 177 -3.22 -0.38 -3.24
C ILE A 177 -2.20 -1.53 -3.20
N ASP A 178 -2.38 -2.49 -2.29
CA ASP A 178 -1.45 -3.63 -2.17
C ASP A 178 -1.56 -4.56 -3.38
N SER A 179 -2.77 -4.73 -3.94
CA SER A 179 -2.95 -5.50 -5.20
C SER A 179 -2.22 -4.85 -6.38
N ILE A 180 -2.36 -3.53 -6.56
CA ILE A 180 -1.67 -2.82 -7.66
C ILE A 180 -0.16 -2.92 -7.49
N SER A 181 0.34 -2.71 -6.27
CA SER A 181 1.77 -2.82 -5.96
C SER A 181 2.30 -4.23 -6.25
N SER A 182 1.54 -5.26 -5.84
CA SER A 182 1.89 -6.66 -6.13
C SER A 182 1.89 -6.98 -7.63
N VAL A 183 0.92 -6.44 -8.39
CA VAL A 183 0.88 -6.60 -9.85
C VAL A 183 2.13 -6.01 -10.50
N ILE A 184 2.52 -4.77 -10.13
CA ILE A 184 3.73 -4.13 -10.66
C ILE A 184 4.97 -4.97 -10.35
N CYS A 185 5.14 -5.43 -9.10
CA CYS A 185 6.29 -6.26 -8.72
C CYS A 185 6.39 -7.54 -9.55
N VAL A 186 5.27 -8.18 -9.85
CA VAL A 186 5.27 -9.39 -10.68
C VAL A 186 5.53 -9.08 -12.14
N LEU A 187 4.97 -8.00 -12.70
CA LEU A 187 5.27 -7.61 -14.08
C LEU A 187 6.77 -7.31 -14.25
N LEU A 188 7.38 -6.64 -13.27
CA LEU A 188 8.83 -6.43 -13.24
C LEU A 188 9.61 -7.76 -13.18
N THR A 189 9.16 -8.70 -12.34
CA THR A 189 9.80 -10.03 -12.24
C THR A 189 9.69 -10.78 -13.58
N GLN A 190 8.53 -10.73 -14.22
CA GLN A 190 8.32 -11.33 -15.54
C GLN A 190 9.26 -10.74 -16.58
N LEU A 191 9.41 -9.41 -16.58
CA LEU A 191 10.31 -8.71 -17.49
C LEU A 191 11.77 -9.13 -17.29
N PHE A 192 12.22 -9.23 -16.04
CA PHE A 192 13.58 -9.71 -15.74
C PHE A 192 13.81 -11.17 -16.14
N ASP A 193 12.83 -12.05 -15.92
CA ASP A 193 12.93 -13.46 -16.34
C ASP A 193 13.02 -13.59 -17.86
N MET A 194 12.20 -12.83 -18.61
CA MET A 194 12.26 -12.80 -20.08
C MET A 194 13.62 -12.30 -20.56
N LEU A 195 14.13 -11.25 -19.93
CA LEU A 195 15.44 -10.70 -20.27
C LEU A 195 16.57 -11.71 -20.00
N ASN A 196 16.52 -12.41 -18.85
CA ASN A 196 17.49 -13.45 -18.51
C ASN A 196 17.47 -14.62 -19.51
N ALA A 197 16.28 -15.08 -19.89
CA ALA A 197 16.13 -16.14 -20.89
C ALA A 197 16.71 -15.71 -22.26
N SER A 198 16.52 -14.43 -22.65
CA SER A 198 17.12 -13.90 -23.87
C SER A 198 18.65 -13.87 -23.80
N PHE A 199 19.24 -13.47 -22.66
CA PHE A 199 20.69 -13.45 -22.49
C PHE A 199 21.33 -14.85 -22.52
N GLU A 200 20.66 -15.85 -21.93
CA GLU A 200 21.12 -17.24 -21.96
C GLU A 200 21.15 -17.79 -23.39
N ASN A 201 20.12 -17.51 -24.19
CA ASN A 201 20.09 -17.90 -25.61
C ASN A 201 21.20 -17.22 -26.41
N CYS A 202 21.42 -15.91 -26.24
CA CYS A 202 22.52 -15.21 -26.92
C CYS A 202 23.90 -15.76 -26.55
N THR A 203 24.09 -16.25 -25.32
CA THR A 203 25.37 -16.82 -24.88
C THR A 203 25.64 -18.16 -25.56
N ASN A 204 24.62 -19.01 -25.69
CA ASN A 204 24.74 -20.33 -26.30
C ASN A 204 24.93 -20.28 -27.83
N GLU A 205 24.45 -19.24 -28.51
CA GLU A 205 24.60 -19.07 -29.97
C GLU A 205 25.94 -18.48 -30.41
N THR A 206 26.76 -17.94 -29.48
CA THR A 206 28.09 -17.41 -29.80
C THR A 206 29.09 -18.48 -30.30
N ASP A 207 28.74 -19.76 -30.23
CA ASP A 207 29.54 -20.86 -30.79
C ASP A 207 29.21 -21.18 -32.27
N GLU A 208 28.10 -20.68 -32.84
CA GLU A 208 27.72 -20.97 -34.25
C GLU A 208 27.19 -19.74 -35.03
N ASN A 209 28.11 -19.08 -35.77
CA ASN A 209 27.89 -18.22 -36.95
C ASN A 209 27.60 -16.71 -36.85
N HIS A 210 28.15 -16.02 -37.86
CA HIS A 210 28.46 -14.59 -38.02
C HIS A 210 27.25 -13.71 -38.48
N GLU A 211 26.04 -14.28 -38.56
CA GLU A 211 24.86 -13.64 -39.17
C GLU A 211 24.02 -12.78 -38.19
N TYR A 212 24.23 -12.93 -36.87
CA TYR A 212 23.41 -12.29 -35.83
C TYR A 212 23.89 -10.92 -35.31
N SER A 213 24.98 -10.38 -35.86
CA SER A 213 25.50 -9.05 -35.45
C SER A 213 24.50 -7.91 -35.66
N LEU A 214 23.58 -8.04 -36.64
CA LEU A 214 22.54 -7.05 -36.93
C LEU A 214 21.37 -7.10 -35.94
N GLN A 215 20.96 -8.31 -35.52
CA GLN A 215 19.86 -8.50 -34.58
C GLN A 215 20.27 -8.13 -33.14
N ARG A 216 21.56 -8.29 -32.83
CA ARG A 216 22.17 -7.85 -31.56
C ARG A 216 22.19 -6.33 -31.40
N GLU A 217 22.49 -5.58 -32.46
CA GLU A 217 22.43 -4.10 -32.41
C GLU A 217 20.99 -3.61 -32.24
N GLU A 218 19.99 -4.22 -32.89
CA GLU A 218 18.58 -3.87 -32.65
C GLU A 218 18.15 -4.19 -31.22
N ILE A 219 18.47 -5.38 -30.69
CA ILE A 219 18.12 -5.73 -29.32
C ILE A 219 18.87 -4.85 -28.32
N GLU A 220 20.17 -4.59 -28.47
CA GLU A 220 20.91 -3.67 -27.58
C GLU A 220 20.40 -2.22 -27.66
N GLN A 221 19.95 -1.77 -28.84
CA GLN A 221 19.38 -0.44 -29.03
C GLN A 221 18.00 -0.29 -28.37
N TYR A 222 17.20 -1.37 -28.28
CA TYR A 222 15.91 -1.37 -27.57
C TYR A 222 16.02 -1.71 -26.08
N VAL A 223 16.97 -2.58 -25.72
CA VAL A 223 17.19 -3.05 -24.35
C VAL A 223 17.98 -2.02 -23.54
N SER A 224 18.94 -1.29 -24.12
CA SER A 224 19.71 -0.28 -23.37
C SER A 224 18.84 0.85 -22.78
N PRO A 225 17.92 1.49 -23.53
CA PRO A 225 17.01 2.49 -22.96
C PRO A 225 16.11 1.86 -21.89
N SER A 226 15.58 0.67 -22.15
CA SER A 226 14.70 -0.06 -21.22
C SER A 226 15.43 -0.49 -19.94
N LEU A 227 16.72 -0.85 -20.02
CA LEU A 227 17.62 -1.16 -18.89
C LEU A 227 18.00 0.11 -18.14
N GLN A 228 18.20 1.22 -18.84
CA GLN A 228 18.52 2.50 -18.23
C GLN A 228 17.29 3.04 -17.48
N ASP A 229 16.11 2.91 -18.07
CA ASP A 229 14.82 3.19 -17.44
C ASP A 229 14.56 2.22 -16.29
N MET A 230 14.76 0.91 -16.46
CA MET A 230 14.63 -0.06 -15.36
C MET A 230 15.66 0.15 -14.25
N SER A 231 16.88 0.61 -14.55
CA SER A 231 17.88 0.95 -13.54
C SER A 231 17.47 2.21 -12.78
N SER A 232 16.85 3.18 -13.48
CA SER A 232 16.29 4.38 -12.87
C SER A 232 15.07 4.08 -12.01
N ILE A 233 14.21 3.16 -12.46
CA ILE A 233 13.04 2.65 -11.73
C ILE A 233 13.50 1.83 -10.53
N SER A 234 14.45 0.92 -10.69
CA SER A 234 15.05 0.14 -9.60
C SER A 234 15.72 1.05 -8.57
N SER A 235 16.43 2.09 -9.02
CA SER A 235 16.99 3.13 -8.16
C SER A 235 15.91 3.93 -7.43
N ALA A 236 14.84 4.34 -8.11
CA ALA A 236 13.72 5.07 -7.52
C ALA A 236 12.95 4.21 -6.51
N VAL A 237 12.70 2.94 -6.84
CA VAL A 237 12.08 1.94 -5.96
C VAL A 237 12.97 1.69 -4.75
N ASN A 238 14.28 1.47 -4.92
CA ASN A 238 15.20 1.31 -3.80
C ASN A 238 15.28 2.56 -2.94
N THR A 239 15.27 3.75 -3.53
CA THR A 239 15.25 5.02 -2.79
C THR A 239 13.97 5.16 -1.99
N TYR A 240 12.83 4.77 -2.57
CA TYR A 240 11.53 4.80 -1.92
C TYR A 240 11.45 3.77 -0.78
N VAL A 241 11.90 2.54 -1.03
CA VAL A 241 12.02 1.47 -0.02
C VAL A 241 12.94 1.89 1.11
N GLN A 242 14.10 2.48 0.80
CA GLN A 242 15.02 2.99 1.83
C GLN A 242 14.40 4.12 2.65
N ARG A 243 13.67 5.05 2.03
CA ARG A 243 12.95 6.12 2.75
C ARG A 243 11.86 5.55 3.65
N LEU A 244 11.10 4.56 3.17
CA LEU A 244 10.11 3.86 3.99
C LEU A 244 10.76 3.11 5.15
N GLN A 245 11.86 2.40 4.90
CA GLN A 245 12.62 1.73 5.95
C GLN A 245 13.19 2.73 6.96
N GLN A 246 13.65 3.90 6.53
CA GLN A 246 14.10 4.96 7.42
C GLN A 246 12.96 5.53 8.27
N VAL A 247 11.78 5.77 7.70
CA VAL A 247 10.60 6.23 8.47
C VAL A 247 10.17 5.17 9.48
N VAL A 248 10.11 3.89 9.07
CA VAL A 248 9.79 2.77 9.96
C VAL A 248 10.84 2.59 11.05
N GLN A 249 12.14 2.68 10.74
CA GLN A 249 13.20 2.61 11.73
C GLN A 249 13.20 3.83 12.66
N HIS A 250 12.87 5.01 12.16
CA HIS A 250 12.78 6.22 12.99
C HIS A 250 11.54 6.22 13.89
N GLU A 251 10.48 5.52 13.50
CA GLU A 251 9.34 5.20 14.37
C GLU A 251 9.65 4.05 15.34
N HIS A 252 10.45 3.05 14.94
CA HIS A 252 10.88 1.97 15.83
C HIS A 252 11.85 2.50 16.91
N VAL A 253 12.78 3.38 16.56
CA VAL A 253 13.64 4.11 17.52
C VAL A 253 12.83 5.05 18.42
N ARG A 254 11.65 5.51 17.97
CA ARG A 254 10.72 6.28 18.81
C ARG A 254 9.86 5.39 19.72
N SER A 255 9.63 4.14 19.33
CA SER A 255 8.97 3.12 20.16
C SER A 255 9.94 2.55 21.21
N ASP A 256 11.23 2.41 20.87
CA ASP A 256 12.30 2.05 21.81
C ASP A 256 12.69 3.24 22.73
N ALA A 257 12.36 4.47 22.32
CA ALA A 257 12.43 5.65 23.20
C ALA A 257 11.28 5.70 24.23
N PHE A 258 10.28 4.81 24.14
CA PHE A 258 9.23 4.66 25.13
C PHE A 258 9.56 3.63 26.23
N GLU A 259 10.62 2.83 26.06
CA GLU A 259 11.22 1.97 27.09
C GLU A 259 12.41 2.64 27.83
N TYR A 260 12.67 3.92 27.57
CA TYR A 260 13.67 4.74 28.28
C TYR A 260 13.06 5.73 29.28
N PHE A 261 11.83 5.46 29.75
CA PHE A 261 11.16 6.25 30.79
C PHE A 261 11.03 5.55 32.16
N ASP A 262 11.67 4.39 32.34
CA ASP A 262 11.71 3.67 33.63
C ASP A 262 13.02 3.84 34.43
N HIS A 263 13.96 4.67 33.95
CA HIS A 263 15.15 5.06 34.71
C HIS A 263 15.41 6.57 34.64
N LEU A 264 14.56 7.33 35.34
CA LEU A 264 14.89 8.69 35.78
C LEU A 264 15.82 8.60 37.02
N PRO A 265 16.92 9.38 37.13
CA PRO A 265 17.82 9.31 38.29
C PRO A 265 17.29 10.04 39.53
N ASP A 266 17.58 9.49 40.71
CA ASP A 266 17.20 9.91 42.08
C ASP A 266 17.74 11.27 42.59
N TRP A 267 18.13 12.20 41.72
CA TRP A 267 18.83 13.44 42.09
C TRP A 267 18.00 14.74 42.08
N LEU A 268 16.67 14.66 41.93
CA LEU A 268 15.77 15.81 42.07
C LEU A 268 14.94 15.80 43.37
N SER A 269 15.50 15.22 44.44
CA SER A 269 15.07 15.43 45.82
C SER A 269 16.13 16.27 46.55
N GLY A 270 15.93 17.58 46.64
CA GLY A 270 16.89 18.42 47.36
C GLY A 270 16.60 19.91 47.36
N TYR A 271 15.37 20.30 47.73
CA TYR A 271 15.12 21.67 48.15
C TYR A 271 15.90 21.97 49.44
N CYS A 272 16.85 22.89 49.27
CA CYS A 272 17.48 23.78 50.24
C CYS A 272 16.84 23.85 51.63
N GLY A 273 17.61 23.46 52.65
CA GLY A 273 17.39 23.89 54.03
C GLY A 273 18.15 25.18 54.36
N LYS A 274 17.76 25.77 55.50
CA LYS A 274 18.35 26.89 56.27
C LYS A 274 17.87 28.31 55.90
N THR A 275 16.82 28.79 56.55
CA THR A 275 16.87 29.58 57.80
C THR A 275 15.47 29.75 58.36
#